data_AF-A0A944D2B0-F1
#
_entry.id   AF-A0A944D2B0-F1
#
_cell.length_a   1.000
_cell.length_b   1.000
_cell.length_c   1.000
_cell.angle_alpha   90.00
_cell.angle_beta   90.00
_cell.angle_gamma   90.00
#
_symmetry.space_group_name_H-M   'P 1'
#
loop_
_entity.id
_entity.type
_entity.pdbx_description
1 polymer ?
#
loop_
_entity_poly.entity_id
_entity_poly.type
_entity_poly.pdbx_seq_one_letter_code
_entity_poly.pdbx_strand_id
1 'polypeptide(L)' 'MICYTIKKENEDSNKLALRFKKTFYQSRTNNKLRNEKTHQKKLTRRQIRMKAIISNHYRSI' A
#
# COMPACT_ATOMS: atom_id res chain seq x y z
N MET A 1 6.53 -8.82 6.18
CA MET A 1 5.47 -8.44 7.12
C MET A 1 4.23 -9.22 6.75
N ILE A 2 3.80 -10.12 7.61
CA ILE A 2 2.64 -10.99 7.38
C ILE A 2 1.42 -10.24 7.93
N CYS A 3 0.51 -9.79 7.06
CA CYS A 3 -0.76 -9.21 7.48
C CYS A 3 -1.77 -10.33 7.68
N TYR A 4 -2.50 -10.29 8.79
CA TYR A 4 -3.64 -11.17 9.04
C TYR A 4 -4.75 -10.37 9.73
N THR A 5 -5.98 -10.86 9.65
CA THR A 5 -7.13 -10.24 10.31
C THR A 5 -8.02 -11.31 10.91
N ILE A 6 -8.41 -11.12 12.18
CA ILE A 6 -9.25 -12.07 12.92
C ILE A 6 -10.71 -11.62 12.81
N LYS A 7 -11.62 -12.53 12.45
CA LYS A 7 -13.05 -12.23 12.35
C LYS A 7 -13.61 -11.82 13.72
N LYS A 8 -14.38 -10.72 13.76
CA LYS A 8 -15.13 -10.34 14.96
C LYS A 8 -16.51 -11.00 14.98
N GLU A 9 -17.08 -11.21 16.17
CA GLU A 9 -18.31 -11.99 16.37
C GLU A 9 -19.50 -11.55 15.49
N ASN A 10 -19.68 -10.25 15.29
CA ASN A 10 -20.77 -9.68 14.46
C ASN A 10 -20.30 -9.09 13.13
N GLU A 11 -19.18 -9.58 12.58
CA GLU A 11 -18.64 -9.08 11.31
C GLU A 11 -19.03 -9.96 10.13
N ASP A 12 -19.66 -9.35 9.11
CA ASP A 12 -19.90 -10.02 7.84
C ASP A 12 -18.58 -10.33 7.11
N SER A 13 -18.55 -11.43 6.37
CA SER A 13 -17.37 -11.92 5.65
C SER A 13 -16.83 -10.88 4.66
N ASN A 14 -17.71 -10.11 4.01
CA ASN A 14 -17.32 -9.03 3.10
C ASN A 14 -16.57 -7.90 3.83
N LYS A 15 -17.02 -7.56 5.04
CA LYS A 15 -16.42 -6.51 5.87
C LYS A 15 -15.04 -6.93 6.38
N LEU A 16 -14.88 -8.21 6.75
CA LEU A 16 -13.58 -8.78 7.10
C LEU A 16 -12.59 -8.70 5.93
N ALA A 17 -13.01 -9.11 4.73
CA ALA A 17 -12.18 -9.06 3.52
C ALA A 17 -11.75 -7.62 3.18
N LEU A 18 -12.67 -6.66 3.30
CA LEU A 18 -12.35 -5.24 3.07
C LEU A 18 -11.32 -4.72 4.07
N ARG A 19 -11.44 -5.11 5.35
CA ARG A 19 -10.49 -4.71 6.39
C ARG A 19 -9.10 -5.29 6.15
N PHE A 20 -9.03 -6.58 5.81
CA PHE A 20 -7.77 -7.22 5.39
C PHE A 20 -7.14 -6.49 4.21
N LYS A 21 -7.96 -6.19 3.19
CA LYS A 21 -7.51 -5.46 2.00
C LYS A 21 -6.93 -4.09 2.40
N LYS A 22 -7.60 -3.35 3.27
CA LYS A 22 -7.14 -2.04 3.76
C LYS A 22 -5.80 -2.14 4.48
N THR A 23 -5.65 -3.06 5.44
CA THR A 23 -4.40 -3.23 6.20
C THR A 23 -3.25 -3.70 5.30
N PHE A 24 -3.53 -4.61 4.37
CA PHE A 24 -2.56 -5.06 3.38
C PHE A 24 -2.05 -3.90 2.50
N TYR A 25 -2.93 -3.05 1.96
CA TYR A 25 -2.48 -1.89 1.17
C TYR A 25 -1.75 -0.83 2.01
N GLN A 26 -2.16 -0.62 3.26
CA GLN A 26 -1.46 0.30 4.18
C GLN A 26 -0.02 -0.15 4.47
N SER A 27 0.24 -1.45 4.56
CA SER A 27 1.58 -2.00 4.78
C SER A 27 2.57 -1.75 3.63
N ARG A 28 2.09 -1.31 2.44
CA ARG A 28 2.87 -1.10 1.21
C ARG A 28 3.67 -2.31 0.72
N THR A 29 3.41 -3.50 1.27
CA THR A 29 4.09 -4.76 0.94
C THR A 29 3.95 -5.10 -0.54
N ASN A 30 2.74 -4.97 -1.11
CA ASN A 30 2.51 -5.19 -2.54
C ASN A 30 3.37 -4.29 -3.43
N ASN A 31 3.50 -3.01 -3.08
CA ASN A 31 4.33 -2.07 -3.84
C ASN A 31 5.81 -2.46 -3.76
N LYS A 32 6.27 -2.90 -2.57
CA LYS A 32 7.62 -3.39 -2.38
C LYS A 32 7.90 -4.62 -3.26
N LEU A 33 7.05 -5.64 -3.20
CA LEU A 33 7.18 -6.88 -3.99
C LEU A 33 7.17 -6.60 -5.50
N ARG A 34 6.26 -5.72 -5.96
CA ARG A 34 6.20 -5.31 -7.37
C ARG A 34 7.47 -4.62 -7.84
N ASN A 35 8.04 -3.74 -7.01
CA ASN A 35 9.28 -3.05 -7.34
C ASN A 35 10.49 -3.99 -7.31
N GLU A 36 10.50 -4.98 -6.41
CA GLU A 36 11.56 -5.99 -6.31
C GLU A 36 11.52 -7.01 -7.47
N LYS A 37 10.36 -7.21 -8.11
CA LYS A 37 10.21 -8.10 -9.28
C LYS A 37 11.07 -7.64 -10.47
N THR A 38 11.30 -6.35 -10.62
CA THR A 38 12.11 -5.79 -11.72
C THR A 38 13.48 -5.37 -11.19
N HIS A 39 14.56 -5.72 -11.89
CA HIS A 39 15.90 -5.23 -11.56
C HIS A 39 16.06 -3.74 -11.94
N GLN A 40 15.41 -2.86 -11.18
CA GLN A 40 15.52 -1.41 -11.34
C GLN A 40 16.40 -0.83 -10.22
N LYS A 41 17.17 0.21 -10.56
CA LYS A 41 17.95 0.96 -9.57
C LYS A 41 17.03 1.57 -8.52
N LYS A 42 17.43 1.50 -7.25
CA LYS A 42 16.70 2.14 -6.15
C LYS A 42 16.61 3.65 -6.40
N LEU A 43 15.42 4.22 -6.29
CA LEU A 43 15.20 5.66 -6.45
C LEU A 43 15.94 6.45 -5.36
N THR A 44 16.47 7.60 -5.74
CA THR A 44 17.05 8.55 -4.79
C THR A 44 15.97 9.23 -3.94
N ARG A 45 16.34 9.71 -2.74
CA ARG A 45 15.42 10.43 -1.84
C ARG A 45 14.78 11.65 -2.53
N ARG A 46 15.53 12.36 -3.38
CA ARG A 46 15.04 13.50 -4.16
C ARG A 46 13.93 13.09 -5.13
N GLN A 47 14.14 12.02 -5.91
CA GLN A 47 13.15 11.54 -6.87
C GLN A 47 11.86 11.08 -6.19
N ILE A 48 11.96 10.41 -5.04
CA ILE A 48 10.79 10.00 -4.25
C ILE A 48 9.99 11.23 -3.80
N ARG A 49 10.68 12.29 -3.33
CA ARG A 49 10.04 13.54 -2.89
C ARG A 49 9.36 14.26 -4.05
N MET A 50 10.03 14.41 -5.19
CA MET A 50 9.45 15.05 -6.38
C MET A 50 8.18 14.34 -6.85
N LYS A 51 8.23 12.99 -6.91
CA LYS A 51 7.06 12.19 -7.27
C LYS A 51 5.90 12.39 -6.29
N ALA A 52 6.18 12.51 -5.00
CA ALA A 52 5.16 12.72 -3.97
C ALA A 52 4.51 14.11 -4.09
N ILE A 53 5.31 15.16 -4.33
CA ILE A 53 4.82 16.53 -4.53
C ILE A 53 3.87 16.59 -5.73
N ILE A 54 4.31 16.06 -6.88
CA ILE A 54 3.50 16.03 -8.12
C ILE A 54 2.20 15.25 -7.88
N SER A 55 2.28 14.07 -7.26
CA SER A 55 1.09 13.25 -6.98
C SER A 55 0.10 13.95 -6.05
N ASN A 56 0.58 14.72 -5.07
CA ASN A 56 -0.29 15.46 -4.16
C ASN A 56 -0.95 16.65 -4.85
N HIS A 57 -0.20 17.37 -5.69
CA HIS A 57 -0.74 18.49 -6.46
C HIS A 57 -1.94 18.06 -7.33
N TYR A 58 -1.83 16.91 -8.02
CA TYR A 58 -2.94 16.37 -8.82
C TYR A 58 -4.08 15.76 -8.01
N ARG A 59 -3.90 15.50 -6.70
CA ARG A 59 -4.99 15.02 -5.82
C ARG A 59 -5.71 16.16 -5.11
N SER A 60 -5.08 17.32 -5.01
CA SER A 60 -5.66 18.50 -4.38
C SER A 60 -6.53 19.34 -5.31
N ILE A 61 -6.37 19.14 -6.62
CA ILE A 61 -7.26 19.66 -7.68
C ILE A 61 -8.37 18.64 -7.88
#